data_AF-A0A1E4TI94-F1
#
_entry.id   AF-A0A1E4TI94-F1
#
_cell.length_a   1.000
_cell.length_b   1.000
_cell.length_c   1.000
_cell.angle_alpha   90.00
_cell.angle_beta   90.00
_cell.angle_gamma   90.00
#
_symmetry.space_group_name_H-M   'P 1'
#
loop_
_entity.id
_entity.type
_entity.pdbx_description
1 polymer ?
#
loop_
_entity_poly.entity_id
_entity_poly.type
_entity_poly.pdbx_seq_one_letter_code
_entity_poly.pdbx_strand_id
1 'polypeptide(L)'
;MQPKYQLTMTCKPCSHRSSHEFSKQAYHHGTVLVKCPKCQNRHLIADHLGIFSDEPVTVEDILTGKSEKLRKGIQHAPEGDIEWLPE
;
A
#
# COMPACT_ATOMS: atom_id res chain seq x y z
N MET A 1 -5.19 -18.86 -8.29
CA MET A 1 -5.56 -17.53 -7.73
C MET A 1 -4.38 -16.59 -7.93
N GLN A 2 -4.61 -15.33 -8.32
CA GLN A 2 -3.54 -14.34 -8.38
C GLN A 2 -3.29 -13.77 -6.98
N PRO A 3 -2.01 -13.63 -6.54
CA PRO A 3 -1.70 -13.08 -5.23
C PRO A 3 -2.10 -11.60 -5.15
N LYS A 4 -2.58 -11.18 -3.98
CA LYS A 4 -3.04 -9.82 -3.70
C LYS A 4 -2.42 -9.30 -2.41
N TYR A 5 -2.39 -7.99 -2.27
CA TYR A 5 -2.08 -7.32 -1.02
C TYR A 5 -3.32 -6.67 -0.44
N GLN A 6 -3.40 -6.70 0.88
CA GLN A 6 -4.33 -5.90 1.66
C GLN A 6 -3.54 -4.81 2.38
N LEU A 7 -3.91 -3.55 2.15
CA LEU A 7 -3.30 -2.38 2.76
C LEU A 7 -4.30 -1.70 3.67
N THR A 8 -3.98 -1.56 4.94
CA THR A 8 -4.71 -0.67 5.85
C THR A 8 -3.85 0.54 6.17
N MET A 9 -4.34 1.73 5.83
CA MET A 9 -3.60 2.96 6.09
C MET A 9 -4.51 4.09 6.59
N THR A 10 -3.89 5.06 7.26
CA THR A 10 -4.51 6.30 7.67
C THR A 10 -4.17 7.39 6.66
N CYS A 11 -5.19 7.92 5.99
CA CYS A 11 -5.04 9.03 5.06
C CYS A 11 -4.51 10.27 5.80
N LYS A 12 -3.33 10.78 5.45
CA LYS A 12 -2.73 11.94 6.13
C LYS A 12 -3.56 13.22 6.03
N PRO A 13 -4.09 13.62 4.84
CA PRO A 13 -4.89 14.84 4.73
C PRO A 13 -6.18 14.87 5.55
N CYS A 14 -6.84 13.73 5.80
CA CYS A 14 -8.16 13.70 6.43
C CYS A 14 -8.29 12.77 7.65
N SER A 15 -7.19 12.14 8.05
CA SER A 15 -7.05 11.21 9.19
C SER A 15 -7.99 10.00 9.16
N HIS A 16 -8.57 9.66 8.00
CA HIS A 16 -9.45 8.52 7.88
C HIS A 16 -8.68 7.23 7.63
N ARG A 17 -8.93 6.22 8.46
CA ARG A 17 -8.38 4.88 8.29
C ARG A 17 -9.23 4.09 7.31
N SER A 18 -8.59 3.48 6.32
CA SER A 18 -9.27 2.68 5.29
C SER A 18 -8.41 1.49 4.87
N SER A 19 -9.08 0.43 4.41
CA SER A 19 -8.46 -0.80 3.93
C SER A 19 -8.73 -0.96 2.44
N HIS A 20 -7.71 -1.37 1.69
CA HIS A 20 -7.72 -1.48 0.24
C HIS A 20 -7.10 -2.81 -0.18
N GLU A 21 -7.63 -3.41 -1.24
CA GLU A 21 -7.06 -4.61 -1.85
C GLU A 21 -6.58 -4.29 -3.27
N PHE A 22 -5.39 -4.77 -3.64
CA PHE A 22 -4.85 -4.65 -4.98
C PHE A 22 -3.96 -5.84 -5.33
N SER A 23 -3.73 -6.06 -6.62
CA SER A 23 -2.93 -7.20 -7.08
C SER A 23 -1.45 -7.04 -6.66
N LYS A 24 -0.81 -8.15 -6.29
CA LYS A 24 0.62 -8.17 -6.02
C LYS A 24 1.42 -7.79 -7.27
N GLN A 25 0.96 -8.20 -8.45
CA GLN A 25 1.57 -7.84 -9.73
C GLN A 25 1.58 -6.31 -9.95
N ALA A 26 0.45 -5.63 -9.73
CA ALA A 26 0.36 -4.18 -9.90
C ALA A 26 1.26 -3.44 -8.91
N TYR A 27 1.42 -3.97 -7.70
CA TYR A 27 2.31 -3.38 -6.71
C TYR A 27 3.78 -3.40 -7.10
N HIS A 28 4.28 -4.53 -7.65
CA HIS A 28 5.70 -4.70 -7.95
C HIS A 28 6.10 -4.31 -9.38
N HIS A 29 5.13 -4.23 -10.30
CA HIS A 29 5.39 -4.03 -11.73
C HIS A 29 4.49 -2.98 -12.38
N GLY A 30 3.66 -2.29 -11.60
CA GLY A 30 2.72 -1.29 -12.10
C GLY A 30 2.68 -0.03 -11.24
N THR A 31 1.61 0.74 -11.43
CA THR A 31 1.31 1.92 -10.61
C THR A 31 0.01 1.67 -9.85
N VAL A 32 0.05 1.84 -8.53
CA VAL A 32 -1.08 1.60 -7.62
C VAL A 32 -1.49 2.91 -6.97
N LEU A 33 -2.75 3.29 -7.21
CA LEU A 33 -3.44 4.38 -6.56
C LEU A 33 -4.66 3.84 -5.81
N VAL A 34 -4.86 4.26 -4.58
CA VAL A 34 -6.04 3.90 -3.80
C VAL A 34 -6.84 5.13 -3.41
N LYS A 35 -8.17 5.05 -3.55
CA LYS A 35 -9.06 6.19 -3.31
C LYS A 35 -9.50 6.20 -1.85
N CYS A 36 -9.23 7.29 -1.14
CA CYS A 36 -9.75 7.44 0.22
C CYS A 36 -11.27 7.72 0.18
N PRO A 37 -12.10 6.98 0.93
CA PRO A 37 -13.56 7.19 0.93
C PRO A 37 -13.98 8.51 1.58
N LYS A 38 -13.12 9.13 2.43
CA LYS A 38 -13.44 10.41 3.10
C LYS A 38 -13.05 11.62 2.24
N CYS A 39 -11.78 11.80 1.89
CA CYS A 39 -11.35 12.97 1.12
C CYS A 39 -11.53 12.81 -0.40
N GLN A 40 -11.96 11.63 -0.87
CA GLN A 40 -12.18 11.29 -2.29
C GLN A 40 -10.96 11.39 -3.20
N ASN A 41 -9.80 11.81 -2.67
CA ASN A 41 -8.52 11.85 -3.37
C ASN A 41 -7.92 10.45 -3.52
N ARG A 42 -7.05 10.30 -4.52
CA ARG A 42 -6.25 9.10 -4.76
C ARG A 42 -4.88 9.26 -4.09
N HIS A 43 -4.46 8.25 -3.36
CA HIS A 43 -3.16 8.19 -2.69
C HIS A 43 -2.26 7.21 -3.43
N LEU A 44 -1.04 7.65 -3.74
CA LEU A 44 -0.04 6.83 -4.41
C LEU A 44 0.54 5.80 -3.43
N ILE A 45 0.55 4.54 -3.86
CA ILE A 45 1.04 3.40 -3.08
C ILE A 45 2.29 2.79 -3.72
N ALA A 46 2.33 2.69 -5.04
CA ALA A 46 3.50 2.26 -5.80
C ALA A 46 3.47 2.91 -7.19
N ASP A 47 4.63 3.22 -7.75
CA ASP A 47 4.80 3.68 -9.11
C ASP A 47 6.08 3.11 -9.70
N HIS A 48 5.98 1.98 -10.41
CA HIS A 48 7.10 1.39 -11.14
C HIS A 48 7.11 1.76 -12.63
N LEU A 49 6.07 2.46 -13.11
CA LEU A 49 5.94 2.86 -14.51
C LEU A 49 6.37 4.31 -14.77
N GLY A 50 6.73 5.05 -13.71
CA GLY A 50 7.19 6.42 -13.79
C GLY A 50 6.11 7.42 -14.22
N ILE A 51 4.87 7.22 -13.76
CA ILE A 51 3.76 8.12 -14.08
C ILE A 51 3.83 9.41 -13.27
N PHE A 52 4.33 9.33 -12.03
CA PHE A 52 4.37 10.42 -11.07
C PHE A 52 5.79 10.79 -10.61
N SER A 53 6.77 9.91 -10.86
CA SER A 53 8.18 10.08 -10.48
C SER A 53 9.08 9.54 -11.60
N ASP A 54 10.27 10.12 -11.79
CA ASP A 54 11.26 9.59 -12.74
C ASP A 54 11.86 8.26 -12.26
N GLU A 55 11.95 8.08 -10.94
CA GLU A 55 12.43 6.86 -10.31
C GLU A 55 11.27 6.02 -9.76
N PRO A 56 11.37 4.67 -9.80
CA PRO A 56 10.40 3.80 -9.17
C PRO A 56 10.27 4.11 -7.68
N VAL A 57 9.03 4.29 -7.21
CA VAL A 57 8.77 4.65 -5.81
C VAL A 57 7.64 3.82 -5.22
N THR A 58 7.83 3.34 -4.00
CA THR A 58 6.84 2.58 -3.24
C THR A 58 6.46 3.27 -1.94
N VAL A 59 5.38 2.81 -1.30
CA VAL A 59 4.96 3.33 0.01
C VAL A 59 6.03 3.08 1.08
N GLU A 60 6.83 2.02 0.97
CA GLU A 60 8.02 1.80 1.79
C GLU A 60 8.98 2.97 1.65
N ASP A 61 9.37 3.33 0.43
CA ASP A 61 10.35 4.39 0.17
C ASP A 61 9.83 5.76 0.66
N ILE A 62 8.55 6.03 0.40
CA ILE A 62 7.87 7.26 0.86
C ILE A 62 7.86 7.35 2.39
N LEU A 63 7.72 6.21 3.08
CA LEU A 63 7.70 6.14 4.54
C LEU A 63 9.10 6.12 5.13
N THR A 64 10.12 5.55 4.49
CA THR A 64 11.52 5.60 4.98
C THR A 64 12.03 7.04 5.08
N GLY A 65 11.58 7.94 4.20
CA GLY A 65 11.86 9.37 4.30
C GLY A 65 11.09 10.10 5.41
N LYS A 66 10.20 9.41 6.14
CA LYS A 66 9.36 9.97 7.21
C LYS A 66 9.54 9.12 8.47
N SER A 67 9.35 9.67 9.66
CA SER A 67 9.49 8.91 10.92
C SER A 67 8.29 7.97 11.18
N GLU A 68 7.82 7.27 10.15
CA GLU A 68 6.62 6.43 10.15
C GLU A 68 6.97 4.98 9.83
N LYS A 69 6.33 4.05 10.53
CA LYS A 69 6.60 2.61 10.40
C LYS A 69 5.58 1.93 9.50
N LEU A 70 6.06 1.17 8.53
CA LEU A 70 5.25 0.21 7.78
C LEU A 70 5.38 -1.16 8.45
N ARG A 71 4.26 -1.84 8.72
CA ARG A 71 4.24 -3.24 9.17
C ARG A 71 3.75 -4.14 8.06
N LYS A 72 4.47 -5.24 7.84
CA LYS A 72 4.14 -6.26 6.83
C LYS A 72 3.76 -7.56 7.51
N GLY A 73 2.82 -8.27 6.92
CA GLY A 73 2.42 -9.60 7.37
C GLY A 73 1.99 -10.46 6.19
N ILE A 74 2.02 -11.77 6.41
CA ILE A 74 1.59 -12.77 5.44
C ILE A 74 0.30 -13.39 5.97
N GLN A 75 -0.71 -13.46 5.10
CA GLN A 75 -1.94 -14.19 5.38
C GLN A 75 -1.98 -15.42 4.46
N HIS A 76 -1.89 -16.62 5.06
CA HIS A 76 -1.82 -17.88 4.32
C HIS A 76 -3.19 -18.39 3.84
N ALA A 77 -4.27 -18.01 4.53
CA ALA A 77 -5.64 -18.39 4.21
C ALA A 77 -6.59 -17.18 4.30
N PRO A 78 -7.66 -17.09 3.48
CA PRO A 78 -8.56 -15.92 3.45
C PRO A 78 -9.16 -15.53 4.81
N GLU A 79 -9.41 -16.51 5.67
CA GLU A 79 -9.93 -16.34 7.04
C GLU A 79 -8.88 -16.72 8.10
N GLY A 80 -7.62 -16.85 7.71
CA GLY A 80 -6.51 -17.16 8.60
C GLY A 80 -5.92 -15.91 9.26
N ASP A 81 -5.18 -16.14 10.35
CA ASP A 81 -4.45 -15.11 11.06
C ASP A 81 -3.34 -14.49 10.19
N ILE A 82 -2.97 -13.25 10.51
CA ILE A 82 -1.86 -12.55 9.88
C ILE A 82 -0.58 -12.85 10.67
N GLU A 83 0.37 -13.49 10.02
CA GLU A 83 1.72 -13.67 10.55
C GLU A 83 2.53 -12.40 10.28
N TRP A 84 2.84 -11.64 11.32
CA TRP A 84 3.63 -10.42 11.21
C TRP A 84 5.11 -10.75 10.98
N LEU A 85 5.71 -10.13 9.97
CA LEU A 85 7.14 -10.23 9.72
C LEU A 85 7.92 -9.42 10.76
N PRO A 86 9.14 -9.84 11.16
CA PRO A 86 10.00 -9.06 12.04
C PRO A 86 10.31 -7.68 11.43
N GLU A 87 10.52 -6.68 12.31
CA GLU A 87 10.90 -5.30 11.92
C GLU A 87 12.31 -5.25 11.30
#